data_AF-A0A945MJK9-F1
#
_entry.id   AF-A0A945MJK9-F1
#
_cell.length_a   1.000
_cell.length_b   1.000
_cell.length_c   1.000
_cell.angle_alpha   90.00
_cell.angle_beta   90.00
_cell.angle_gamma   90.00
#
_symmetry.space_group_name_H-M   'P 1'
#
loop_
_entity.id
_entity.type
_entity.pdbx_description
1 polymer ?
#
loop_
_entity_poly.entity_id
_entity_poly.type
_entity_poly.pdbx_seq_one_letter_code
_entity_poly.pdbx_strand_id
1 'polypeptide(L)'
;MASLIQTGIITNYGRAAELEADKFGIQQMHDAGINPSGSRIFFEKLALEEKEGSNRMSSILSTHPPTSIRIKKATKIIKSLPLKDYDPLKTKKFQILKDYLLKMTDG
;
A
#
# COMPACT_ATOMS: atom_id res chain seq x y z
N MET A 1 -5.88 4.17 -21.07
CA MET A 1 -5.31 3.57 -19.85
C MET A 1 -4.67 4.57 -18.88
N ALA A 2 -4.21 5.75 -19.32
CA ALA A 2 -3.64 6.78 -18.43
C ALA A 2 -4.64 7.41 -17.42
N SER A 3 -5.96 7.34 -17.70
CA SER A 3 -6.96 8.04 -16.88
C SER A 3 -7.16 7.46 -15.48
N LEU A 4 -7.08 6.14 -15.26
CA LEU A 4 -7.33 5.55 -13.93
C LEU A 4 -6.19 5.81 -12.95
N ILE A 5 -4.95 5.78 -13.44
CA ILE A 5 -3.76 6.12 -12.65
C ILE A 5 -3.81 7.60 -12.28
N GLN A 6 -4.16 8.48 -13.23
CA GLN A 6 -4.29 9.92 -12.98
C GLN A 6 -5.43 10.25 -12.00
N THR A 7 -6.58 9.58 -12.12
CA THR A 7 -7.74 9.81 -11.22
C THR A 7 -7.45 9.36 -9.80
N GLY A 8 -6.70 8.27 -9.59
CA GLY A 8 -6.25 7.84 -8.26
C GLY A 8 -5.19 8.75 -7.62
N ILE A 9 -4.36 9.43 -8.44
CA ILE A 9 -3.31 10.35 -7.98
C ILE A 9 -3.87 11.74 -7.61
N ILE A 10 -5.00 12.15 -8.17
CA ILE A 10 -5.51 13.54 -8.10
C ILE A 10 -6.84 13.68 -7.34
N THR A 11 -7.54 12.58 -7.04
CA THR A 11 -8.75 12.68 -6.22
C THR A 11 -8.34 13.02 -4.79
N ASN A 12 -8.64 14.24 -4.38
CA ASN A 12 -8.38 14.78 -3.05
C ASN A 12 -9.34 14.10 -2.04
N TYR A 13 -9.32 12.76 -1.97
CA TYR A 13 -10.08 12.00 -0.99
C TYR A 13 -9.65 12.49 0.38
N GLY A 14 -10.61 12.86 1.22
CA GLY A 14 -10.31 13.28 2.56
C GLY A 14 -9.51 12.20 3.27
N ARG A 15 -8.56 12.58 4.14
CA ARG A 15 -7.75 11.64 4.93
C ARG A 15 -8.58 10.56 5.64
N ALA A 16 -9.84 10.85 5.96
CA ALA A 16 -10.79 9.88 6.51
C ALA A 16 -11.13 8.74 5.52
N ALA A 17 -11.42 9.06 4.26
CA ALA A 17 -11.74 8.09 3.22
C ALA A 17 -10.55 7.17 2.92
N GLU A 18 -9.33 7.71 2.89
CA GLU A 18 -8.10 6.93 2.74
C GLU A 18 -7.90 5.93 3.89
N LEU A 19 -8.15 6.34 5.13
CA LEU A 19 -8.04 5.44 6.30
C LEU A 19 -9.17 4.40 6.34
N GLU A 20 -10.32 4.69 5.73
CA GLU A 20 -11.40 3.74 5.56
C GLU A 20 -11.08 2.73 4.45
N ALA A 21 -10.50 3.19 3.33
CA ALA A 21 -9.99 2.33 2.27
C ALA A 21 -8.89 1.39 2.79
N ASP A 22 -7.96 1.88 3.63
CA ASP A 22 -6.97 1.04 4.31
C ASP A 22 -7.62 -0.06 5.14
N LYS A 23 -8.66 0.30 5.90
CA LYS A 23 -9.38 -0.65 6.75
C LYS A 23 -10.05 -1.75 5.93
N PHE A 24 -10.83 -1.37 4.93
CA PHE A 24 -11.51 -2.33 4.08
C PHE A 24 -10.51 -3.16 3.26
N GLY A 25 -9.46 -2.56 2.72
CA GLY A 25 -8.41 -3.29 2.00
C GLY A 25 -7.77 -4.39 2.86
N ILE A 26 -7.47 -4.10 4.12
CA ILE A 26 -6.91 -5.08 5.07
C ILE A 26 -7.91 -6.23 5.35
N GLN A 27 -9.20 -5.92 5.51
CA GLN A 27 -10.24 -6.93 5.74
C GLN A 27 -10.41 -7.82 4.49
N GLN A 28 -10.48 -7.21 3.31
CA GLN A 28 -10.60 -7.92 2.04
C GLN A 28 -9.39 -8.83 1.78
N MET A 29 -8.18 -8.41 2.15
CA MET A 29 -6.99 -9.27 2.07
C MET A 29 -7.16 -10.52 2.93
N HIS A 30 -7.57 -10.36 4.18
CA HIS A 30 -7.84 -11.49 5.08
C HIS A 30 -8.89 -12.44 4.49
N ASP A 31 -9.99 -11.90 3.99
CA ASP A 31 -11.10 -12.67 3.44
C ASP A 31 -10.66 -13.46 2.20
N ALA A 32 -9.87 -12.81 1.32
CA ALA A 32 -9.27 -13.44 0.15
C ALA A 32 -8.13 -14.44 0.47
N GLY A 33 -7.75 -14.61 1.74
CA GLY A 33 -6.66 -15.50 2.14
C GLY A 33 -5.25 -14.93 1.88
N ILE A 34 -5.15 -13.62 1.66
CA ILE A 34 -3.90 -12.89 1.53
C ILE A 34 -3.48 -12.36 2.89
N ASN A 35 -2.21 -12.53 3.27
CA ASN A 35 -1.73 -12.08 4.58
C ASN A 35 -1.87 -10.55 4.75
N PRO A 36 -2.75 -10.07 5.66
CA PRO A 36 -3.01 -8.64 5.85
C PRO A 36 -1.82 -7.89 6.46
N SER A 37 -0.85 -8.61 7.04
CA SER A 37 0.43 -8.02 7.48
C SER A 37 1.22 -7.39 6.32
N GLY A 38 0.94 -7.80 5.08
CA GLY A 38 1.50 -7.19 3.88
C GLY A 38 1.22 -5.69 3.78
N SER A 39 0.02 -5.23 4.15
CA SER A 39 -0.31 -3.80 4.14
C SER A 39 0.52 -3.01 5.15
N ARG A 40 0.71 -3.56 6.36
CA ARG A 40 1.56 -2.93 7.38
C ARG A 40 3.00 -2.81 6.88
N ILE A 41 3.56 -3.89 6.33
CA ILE A 41 4.93 -3.92 5.79
C ILE A 41 5.07 -2.95 4.62
N PHE A 42 4.05 -2.84 3.76
CA PHE A 42 4.03 -1.88 2.67
C PHE A 42 4.10 -0.43 3.19
N PHE A 43 3.29 -0.09 4.20
CA PHE A 43 3.36 1.24 4.83
C PHE A 43 4.70 1.50 5.52
N GLU A 44 5.30 0.50 6.16
CA GLU A 44 6.65 0.63 6.75
C GLU A 44 7.68 0.97 5.67
N LYS A 45 7.62 0.34 4.49
CA LYS A 45 8.48 0.69 3.35
C LYS A 45 8.24 2.09 2.83
N LEU A 46 6.96 2.49 2.70
CA LEU A 46 6.63 3.86 2.30
C LEU A 46 7.16 4.90 3.28
N ALA A 47 7.14 4.60 4.59
CA ALA A 47 7.67 5.51 5.61
C ALA A 47 9.20 5.67 5.52
N LEU A 48 9.91 4.65 5.02
CA LEU A 48 11.35 4.75 4.75
C LEU A 48 11.61 5.65 3.53
N GLU A 49 10.88 5.44 2.44
CA GLU A 49 10.97 6.26 1.21
C GLU A 49 10.62 7.75 1.48
N GLU A 50 9.62 7.99 2.34
CA GLU A 50 9.23 9.33 2.80
C GLU A 50 10.38 10.03 3.54
N LYS A 51 11.10 9.29 4.40
CA LYS A 51 12.24 9.80 5.18
C LYS A 51 13.48 10.05 4.32
N GLU A 52 13.72 9.20 3.32
CA GLU A 52 14.88 9.31 2.42
C GLU A 52 14.76 10.48 1.44
N GLY A 53 13.64 11.20 1.42
CA GLY A 53 13.47 12.41 0.62
C GLY A 53 13.33 12.11 -0.87
N SER A 54 12.86 10.91 -1.22
CA SER A 54 12.56 10.49 -2.60
C SER A 54 11.62 11.50 -3.27
N ASN A 55 12.19 12.37 -4.12
CA ASN A 55 11.45 13.43 -4.82
C ASN A 55 10.30 12.89 -5.69
N ARG A 56 10.36 11.61 -6.08
CA ARG A 56 9.34 10.91 -6.87
C ARG A 56 8.08 10.57 -6.06
N MET A 57 8.21 10.36 -4.74
CA MET A 57 7.09 9.99 -3.87
C MET A 57 6.56 11.15 -3.02
N SER A 58 7.29 12.26 -2.88
CA SER A 58 6.89 13.35 -1.99
C SER A 58 5.56 14.00 -2.39
N SER A 59 5.31 14.17 -3.69
CA SER A 59 4.07 14.77 -4.21
C SER A 59 2.84 13.90 -3.92
N ILE A 60 2.96 12.59 -4.16
CA ILE A 60 1.89 11.62 -3.90
C ILE A 60 1.67 11.53 -2.39
N LEU A 61 2.71 11.30 -1.58
CA LEU A 61 2.54 11.13 -0.14
C LEU A 61 2.01 12.39 0.57
N SER A 62 2.26 13.58 0.03
CA SER A 62 1.77 14.84 0.61
C SER A 62 0.24 14.96 0.63
N THR A 63 -0.46 14.27 -0.30
CA THR A 63 -1.93 14.26 -0.39
C THR A 63 -2.57 13.12 0.41
N HIS A 64 -1.80 12.11 0.83
CA HIS A 64 -2.28 10.98 1.64
C HIS A 64 -2.06 11.21 3.16
N PRO A 65 -2.71 10.43 4.05
CA PRO A 65 -2.47 10.51 5.49
C PRO A 65 -1.02 10.14 5.84
N PRO A 66 -0.44 10.72 6.92
CA PRO A 66 0.87 10.36 7.39
C PRO A 66 1.04 8.85 7.58
N THR A 67 2.12 8.30 7.05
CA THR A 67 2.35 6.85 6.99
C THR A 67 2.38 6.21 8.38
N SER A 68 2.83 6.94 9.40
CA SER A 68 2.82 6.52 10.81
C SER A 68 1.41 6.21 11.35
N ILE A 69 0.39 7.00 10.97
CA ILE A 69 -1.00 6.78 11.38
C ILE A 69 -1.55 5.52 10.69
N ARG A 70 -1.24 5.33 9.41
CA ARG A 70 -1.64 4.15 8.63
C ARG A 70 -1.08 2.87 9.24
N ILE A 71 0.22 2.85 9.60
CA ILE A 71 0.86 1.71 10.29
C ILE A 71 0.16 1.38 11.61
N LYS A 72 -0.11 2.40 12.45
CA LYS A 72 -0.79 2.22 13.74
C LYS A 72 -2.19 1.63 13.57
N LYS A 73 -2.99 2.16 12.62
CA LYS A 73 -4.34 1.65 12.34
C LYS A 73 -4.30 0.25 11.75
N ALA A 74 -3.43 0.00 10.77
CA ALA A 74 -3.27 -1.31 10.16
C ALA A 74 -2.93 -2.36 11.22
N THR A 75 -1.98 -2.07 12.11
CA THR A 75 -1.62 -2.98 13.22
C THR A 75 -2.81 -3.28 14.13
N LYS A 76 -3.64 -2.28 14.44
CA LYS A 76 -4.85 -2.49 15.26
C LYS A 76 -5.87 -3.36 14.54
N ILE A 77 -6.12 -3.13 13.26
CA ILE A 77 -7.08 -3.90 12.45
C ILE A 77 -6.60 -5.35 12.34
N ILE A 78 -5.34 -5.57 11.97
CA ILE A 78 -4.76 -6.91 11.82
C ILE A 78 -4.89 -7.71 13.11
N LYS A 79 -4.62 -7.10 14.28
CA LYS A 79 -4.78 -7.74 15.60
C LYS A 79 -6.23 -8.09 15.95
N SER A 80 -7.20 -7.43 15.34
CA SER A 80 -8.63 -7.68 15.55
C SER A 80 -9.23 -8.71 14.60
N LEU A 81 -8.49 -9.13 13.58
CA LEU A 81 -8.96 -10.14 12.64
C LEU A 81 -8.88 -11.54 13.27
N PRO A 82 -9.78 -12.46 12.86
CA PRO A 82 -9.68 -13.86 13.22
C PRO A 82 -8.30 -14.44 12.85
N LEU A 83 -7.82 -15.37 13.67
CA LEU A 83 -6.59 -16.10 13.37
C LEU A 83 -6.83 -16.95 12.12
N LYS A 84 -5.93 -16.80 11.15
CA LYS A 84 -5.94 -17.51 9.88
C LYS A 84 -4.50 -17.73 9.44
N ASP A 85 -4.22 -18.93 8.93
CA ASP A 85 -2.95 -19.21 8.29
C ASP A 85 -3.00 -18.68 6.85
N TYR A 86 -1.91 -18.03 6.43
CA TYR A 86 -1.79 -17.44 5.10
C TYR A 86 -0.65 -18.10 4.35
N ASP A 87 -0.91 -18.50 3.13
CA ASP A 87 0.13 -19.03 2.27
C ASP A 87 1.16 -17.95 1.91
N PRO A 88 2.46 -18.29 1.88
CA PRO A 88 3.47 -17.37 1.38
C PRO A 88 3.20 -16.99 -0.08
N LEU A 89 2.89 -15.72 -0.33
CA LEU A 89 2.74 -15.21 -1.69
C LEU A 89 4.11 -15.11 -2.38
N LYS A 90 4.51 -16.18 -3.08
CA LYS A 90 5.67 -16.19 -3.99
C LYS A 90 5.20 -16.12 -5.43
N THR A 91 4.86 -14.94 -5.91
CA THR A 91 4.40 -14.75 -7.29
C THR A 91 5.54 -14.44 -8.25
N LYS A 92 6.03 -15.44 -8.99
CA LYS A 92 7.00 -15.28 -10.09
C LYS A 92 6.56 -14.19 -11.10
N LYS A 93 5.26 -14.12 -11.37
CA LYS A 93 4.65 -13.08 -12.23
C LYS A 93 4.86 -11.67 -11.70
N PHE A 94 4.72 -11.45 -10.39
CA PHE A 94 4.95 -10.15 -9.78
C PHE A 94 6.41 -9.72 -9.94
N GLN A 95 7.36 -10.64 -9.73
CA GLN A 95 8.78 -10.33 -9.91
C GLN A 95 9.11 -9.96 -11.36
N ILE A 96 8.62 -10.74 -12.33
CA ILE A 96 8.80 -10.45 -13.76
C ILE A 96 8.25 -9.07 -14.11
N LEU A 97 7.04 -8.74 -13.64
CA LEU A 97 6.43 -7.43 -13.90
C LEU A 97 7.23 -6.30 -13.26
N LYS A 98 7.70 -6.48 -12.02
CA LYS A 98 8.53 -5.50 -11.32
C LYS A 98 9.83 -5.23 -12.09
N ASP A 99 10.52 -6.27 -12.52
CA ASP A 99 11.79 -6.16 -13.26
C ASP A 99 11.59 -5.47 -14.61
N TYR A 100 10.47 -5.75 -15.28
CA TYR A 100 10.10 -5.10 -16.54
C TYR A 100 9.88 -3.59 -16.35
N LEU A 101 9.14 -3.18 -15.32
CA LEU A 101 8.86 -1.76 -15.06
C LEU A 101 10.12 -0.98 -14.69
N LEU A 102 11.03 -1.56 -13.89
CA LEU A 102 12.29 -0.92 -13.51
C LEU A 102 13.15 -0.62 -14.74
N LYS A 103 13.26 -1.57 -15.68
CA LYS A 103 14.01 -1.39 -16.93
C LYS A 103 13.47 -0.28 -17.82
N MET A 104 12.17 0.02 -17.75
CA MET A 104 11.54 1.07 -18.55
C MET A 104 11.70 2.46 -17.95
N THR A 105 11.88 2.57 -16.63
CA THR A 105 12.05 3.86 -15.94
C THR A 105 13.49 4.38 -15.92
N ASP A 106 14.45 3.56 -16.33
CA ASP A 106 15.88 3.88 -16.38
C ASP A 106 16.37 4.24 -17.80
N GLY A 107 15.44 4.43 -18.76
CA GLY A 107 15.69 4.83 -20.15
C GLY A 107 15.17 6.22 -20.48
#